data_AF-Q0C288-F1
#
_entry.id   AF-Q0C288-F1
#
_cell.length_a   1.000
_cell.length_b   1.000
_cell.length_c   1.000
_cell.angle_alpha   90.00
_cell.angle_beta   90.00
_cell.angle_gamma   90.00
#
_symmetry.space_group_name_H-M   'P 1'
#
loop_
_entity.id
_entity.type
_entity.pdbx_description
1 polymer ?
#
loop_
_entity_poly.entity_id
_entity_poly.type
_entity_poly.pdbx_seq_one_letter_code
_entity_poly.pdbx_strand_id
1 'polypeptide(L)'
;MRIDPSKVYTDADIENAMATVARVIELYGDAYWPILERLERELTERRLKAARLNAHLRRFRSRSNQQPSIGVSGRPVRAIGTQA
;
A
#
# COMPACT_ATOMS: atom_id res chain seq x y z
N MET A 1 -15.38 12.34 -26.84
CA MET A 1 -14.50 11.65 -25.87
C MET A 1 -15.40 11.08 -24.77
N ARG A 2 -15.57 9.75 -24.69
CA ARG A 2 -16.35 9.13 -23.62
C ARG A 2 -15.45 9.00 -22.39
N ILE A 3 -15.77 9.69 -21.31
CA ILE A 3 -15.17 9.44 -20.01
C ILE A 3 -15.90 8.23 -19.45
N ASP A 4 -15.21 7.10 -19.34
CA ASP A 4 -15.75 5.90 -18.70
C ASP A 4 -15.51 6.01 -17.19
N PRO A 5 -16.55 6.22 -16.37
CA PRO A 5 -16.39 6.37 -14.92
C PRO A 5 -16.00 5.05 -14.24
N SER A 6 -16.13 3.90 -14.92
CA SER A 6 -15.73 2.59 -14.40
C SER A 6 -14.27 2.26 -14.65
N LYS A 7 -13.58 3.03 -15.51
CA LYS A 7 -12.19 2.80 -15.82
C LYS A 7 -11.29 3.18 -14.64
N VAL A 8 -10.67 2.17 -14.05
CA VAL A 8 -9.62 2.36 -13.05
C VAL A 8 -8.32 2.67 -13.77
N TYR A 9 -7.83 3.89 -13.61
CA TYR A 9 -6.50 4.26 -14.10
C TYR A 9 -5.43 3.66 -13.21
N THR A 10 -4.39 3.11 -13.83
CA THR A 10 -3.19 2.62 -13.14
C THR A 10 -2.23 3.76 -12.82
N ASP A 11 -1.25 3.52 -11.96
CA ASP A 11 -0.16 4.47 -11.71
C ASP A 11 0.60 4.80 -13.01
N ALA A 12 0.81 3.81 -13.88
CA ALA A 12 1.46 3.99 -15.18
C ALA A 12 0.64 4.89 -16.13
N ASP A 13 -0.69 4.81 -16.09
CA ASP A 13 -1.54 5.72 -16.89
C ASP A 13 -1.36 7.17 -16.45
N ILE A 14 -1.20 7.42 -15.14
CA ILE A 14 -0.95 8.76 -14.60
C ILE A 14 0.45 9.25 -15.01
N GLU A 15 1.47 8.39 -14.95
CA GLU A 15 2.82 8.72 -15.42
C GLU A 15 2.86 9.09 -16.90
N ASN A 16 2.16 8.33 -17.74
CA ASN A 16 2.03 8.65 -19.17
C ASN A 16 1.29 9.97 -19.40
N ALA A 17 0.26 10.26 -18.59
CA ALA A 17 -0.42 11.55 -18.64
C ALA A 17 0.50 12.71 -18.23
N MET A 18 1.33 12.54 -17.20
CA MET A 18 2.32 13.54 -16.78
C MET A 18 3.34 13.82 -17.89
N ALA A 19 3.88 12.79 -18.54
CA ALA A 19 4.79 12.96 -19.67
C ALA A 19 4.14 13.74 -20.83
N THR A 20 2.85 13.48 -21.08
CA THR A 20 2.07 14.22 -22.08
C THR A 20 1.93 15.69 -21.70
N VAL A 21 1.57 15.99 -20.45
CA VAL A 21 1.38 17.37 -19.96
C VAL A 21 2.71 18.12 -19.93
N ALA A 22 3.83 17.47 -19.57
CA ALA A 22 5.15 18.09 -19.61
C ALA A 22 5.49 18.59 -21.02
N ARG A 23 5.18 17.80 -22.06
CA ARG A 23 5.36 18.22 -23.45
C ARG A 23 4.44 19.38 -23.84
N VAL A 24 3.23 19.44 -23.29
CA VAL A 24 2.32 20.58 -23.48
C VAL A 24 2.91 21.84 -22.83
N ILE A 25 3.48 21.74 -21.63
CA ILE A 25 4.17 22.86 -20.96
C ILE A 25 5.36 23.33 -21.80
N GLU A 26 6.19 22.43 -22.33
CA GLU A 26 7.29 22.83 -23.24
C GLU A 26 6.80 23.62 -24.46
N LEU A 27 5.63 23.27 -25.01
CA LEU A 27 5.10 23.87 -26.24
C LEU A 27 4.35 25.19 -25.99
N TYR A 28 3.63 25.29 -24.87
CA TYR A 28 2.65 26.35 -24.64
C TYR A 28 2.88 27.14 -23.34
N GLY A 29 3.91 26.80 -22.58
CA GLY A 29 4.34 27.52 -21.39
C GLY A 29 3.53 27.21 -20.14
N ASP A 30 3.66 28.10 -19.16
CA ASP A 30 3.38 27.80 -17.75
C ASP A 30 1.90 27.61 -17.39
N ALA A 31 0.97 27.95 -18.29
CA ALA A 31 -0.47 27.83 -18.03
C ALA A 31 -0.93 26.40 -17.67
N TYR A 32 -0.14 25.38 -18.04
CA TYR A 32 -0.48 23.97 -17.86
C TYR A 32 0.16 23.33 -16.62
N TRP A 33 1.04 24.04 -15.89
CA TRP A 33 1.61 23.57 -14.63
C TRP A 33 0.58 23.04 -13.62
N PRO A 34 -0.58 23.70 -13.41
CA PRO A 34 -1.57 23.22 -12.45
C PRO A 34 -2.10 21.80 -12.75
N ILE A 35 -2.04 21.37 -14.01
CA ILE A 35 -2.45 20.03 -14.42
C ILE A 35 -1.37 19.02 -14.01
N LEU A 36 -0.10 19.32 -14.27
CA LEU A 36 1.02 18.45 -13.90
C LEU A 36 1.08 18.25 -12.39
N GLU A 37 1.02 19.34 -11.62
CA GLU A 37 1.04 19.30 -10.15
C GLU A 37 -0.11 18.47 -9.56
N ARG A 38 -1.28 18.51 -10.21
CA ARG A 38 -2.44 17.71 -9.80
C ARG A 38 -2.20 16.21 -10.02
N LEU A 39 -1.59 15.84 -11.14
CA LEU A 39 -1.25 14.45 -11.45
C LEU A 39 -0.17 13.91 -10.51
N GLU A 40 0.85 14.71 -10.21
CA GLU A 40 1.91 14.35 -9.26
C GLU A 40 1.35 14.09 -7.86
N ARG A 41 0.46 14.97 -7.39
CA ARG A 41 -0.23 14.80 -6.11
C ARG A 41 -1.09 13.55 -6.10
N GLU A 42 -1.87 13.31 -7.16
CA GLU A 42 -2.71 12.12 -7.24
C GLU A 42 -1.88 10.82 -7.20
N LEU A 43 -0.79 10.75 -7.96
CA LEU A 43 0.11 9.59 -7.95
C LEU A 43 0.71 9.37 -6.56
N THR A 44 1.15 10.44 -5.92
CA THR A 44 1.70 10.40 -4.56
C THR A 44 0.68 9.85 -3.56
N GLU A 45 -0.56 10.37 -3.58
CA GLU A 45 -1.63 9.91 -2.70
C GLU A 45 -1.97 8.43 -2.91
N ARG A 46 -2.03 7.97 -4.17
CA ARG A 46 -2.29 6.56 -4.51
C ARG A 46 -1.21 5.65 -3.95
N ARG A 47 0.07 6.01 -4.16
CA ARG A 47 1.22 5.26 -3.64
C ARG A 47 1.22 5.21 -2.11
N LEU A 48 0.92 6.34 -1.45
CA LEU A 48 0.81 6.38 0.01
C LEU A 48 -0.33 5.50 0.54
N LYS A 49 -1.49 5.50 -0.10
CA LYS A 49 -2.61 4.62 0.26
C LYS A 49 -2.22 3.14 0.11
N ALA A 50 -1.60 2.78 -1.01
CA ALA A 50 -1.12 1.41 -1.26
C ALA A 50 -0.06 0.97 -0.23
N ALA A 51 0.92 1.82 0.06
CA ALA A 51 1.96 1.54 1.05
C ALA A 51 1.38 1.33 2.45
N ARG A 52 0.43 2.19 2.87
CA ARG A 52 -0.27 2.05 4.16
C ARG A 52 -1.03 0.73 4.26
N LEU A 53 -1.79 0.39 3.22
CA LEU A 53 -2.55 -0.86 3.17
C LEU A 53 -1.61 -2.07 3.27
N ASN A 54 -0.54 -2.10 2.47
CA ASN A 54 0.43 -3.17 2.48
C ASN A 54 1.14 -3.31 3.84
N ALA A 55 1.47 -2.19 4.48
CA ALA A 55 2.03 -2.20 5.83
C ALA A 55 1.07 -2.81 6.86
N HIS A 56 -0.24 -2.50 6.78
CA HIS A 56 -1.25 -3.05 7.68
C HIS A 56 -1.46 -4.54 7.44
N LEU A 57 -1.58 -4.97 6.17
CA LEU A 57 -1.72 -6.37 5.79
C LEU A 57 -0.51 -7.21 6.21
N ARG A 58 0.71 -6.68 6.04
CA ARG A 58 1.94 -7.35 6.49
C ARG A 58 1.94 -7.56 8.00
N ARG A 59 1.63 -6.51 8.77
CA ARG A 59 1.54 -6.58 10.24
C ARG A 59 0.51 -7.61 10.71
N PHE A 60 -0.65 -7.66 10.05
CA PHE A 60 -1.70 -8.62 10.39
C PHE A 60 -1.25 -10.07 10.14
N ARG A 61 -0.65 -10.35 8.96
CA ARG A 61 -0.11 -11.67 8.62
C ARG A 61 1.00 -12.12 9.57
N SER A 62 1.87 -11.21 9.99
CA SER A 62 2.93 -11.53 10.97
C SER A 62 2.37 -11.84 12.36
N ARG A 63 1.27 -11.19 12.78
CA ARG A 63 0.59 -11.49 14.05
C ARG A 63 -0.13 -12.82 14.03
N SER A 64 -0.83 -13.16 12.94
CA SER A 64 -1.48 -14.47 12.82
C SER A 64 -0.49 -15.62 12.82
N ASN A 65 0.73 -15.39 12.33
CA ASN A 65 1.81 -16.39 12.35
C ASN A 65 2.52 -16.51 13.71
N GLN A 66 2.24 -15.60 14.66
CA GLN A 66 2.78 -15.62 16.03
C GLN A 66 1.73 -16.03 17.07
N GLN A 67 0.52 -16.42 16.66
CA GLN A 67 -0.48 -16.94 17.58
C GLN A 67 0.04 -18.25 18.16
N PRO A 68 0.47 -18.30 19.44
CA PRO A 68 0.83 -19.55 20.06
C PRO A 68 -0.46 -20.34 20.14
N SER A 69 -0.44 -21.58 19.68
CA SER A 69 -1.46 -22.57 20.05
C SER A 69 -1.53 -22.59 21.57
N ILE A 70 -2.50 -21.88 22.17
CA ILE A 70 -2.88 -22.06 23.56
C ILE A 70 -3.52 -23.44 23.60
N GLY A 71 -2.66 -24.45 23.76
CA GLY A 71 -3.06 -25.80 24.11
C GLY A 71 -3.80 -25.71 25.44
N VAL A 72 -5.13 -25.80 25.37
CA VAL A 72 -5.91 -26.15 26.55
C VAL A 72 -5.50 -27.56 26.94
N SER A 73 -5.07 -27.69 28.20
CA SER A 73 -4.83 -28.93 28.95
C SER A 73 -3.39 -29.47 28.94
N GLY A 74 -2.82 -29.51 30.14
CA GLY A 74 -1.58 -30.25 30.43
C GLY A 74 -0.82 -29.62 31.60
N ARG A 75 -1.30 -29.83 32.84
CA ARG A 75 -0.56 -29.48 34.05
C ARG A 75 0.88 -30.04 33.98
N PRO A 76 1.93 -29.26 34.30
CA PRO A 76 3.26 -29.83 34.49
C PRO A 76 3.26 -30.61 35.83
N VAL A 77 3.33 -31.93 35.75
CA VAL A 77 3.59 -32.78 36.91
C VAL A 77 5.06 -32.59 37.28
N ARG A 78 5.31 -31.98 38.45
CA ARG A 78 6.62 -31.89 39.08
C ARG A 78 7.18 -33.30 39.27
N ALA A 79 8.32 -33.59 38.63
CA ALA A 79 9.12 -34.76 38.99
C ALA A 79 9.75 -34.49 40.36
N ILE A 80 9.22 -35.18 41.37
CA ILE A 80 9.77 -35.24 42.72
C ILE A 80 10.85 -36.32 42.65
N GLY A 81 12.10 -35.90 42.50
CA GLY A 81 13.27 -36.78 42.61
C GLY A 81 13.61 -36.98 44.08
N THR A 82 13.10 -38.07 44.66
CA THR A 82 13.34 -38.54 46.02
C THR A 82 14.50 -39.53 46.03
N GLN A 83 15.49 -39.29 46.91
CA GLN A 83 16.46 -40.23 47.53
C GLN A 83 17.49 -40.90 46.57
N ALA A 84 18.69 -41.30 47.00
CA ALA A 84 19.25 -41.54 48.33
C ALA A 84 20.75 -41.19 48.37
#